data_AF-A0A6I4YY44-F1
#
_entry.id   AF-A0A6I4YY44-F1
#
_cell.length_a   1.000
_cell.length_b   1.000
_cell.length_c   1.000
_cell.angle_alpha   90.00
_cell.angle_beta   90.00
_cell.angle_gamma   90.00
#
_symmetry.space_group_name_H-M   'P 1'
#
loop_
_entity.id
_entity.type
_entity.pdbx_description
1 polymer ?
#
loop_
_entity_poly.entity_id
_entity_poly.type
_entity_poly.pdbx_seq_one_letter_code
_entity_poly.pdbx_strand_id
1 'polypeptide(L)'
;MRPTSDELIVGMRNVLEDVLIPELQSDWAQAMGTQMALMLQHLEGRETREPDFLAGENAKLEGVLAKANDALGGDAVAVPERPAAEGLEGLREHNETLREAITSAIHAAYGQGEYGFNDLPADRLGITDALMEINLAQAEFWQPIGFTYPGRQRR
;
A
#
# COMPACT_ATOMS: atom_id res chain seq x y z
N MET A 1 27.35 -1.48 -7.72
CA MET A 1 25.88 -1.58 -7.69
C MET A 1 25.42 -1.24 -6.28
N ARG A 2 24.34 -0.46 -6.11
CA ARG A 2 23.72 -0.27 -4.78
C ARG A 2 22.75 -1.42 -4.55
N PRO A 3 22.69 -2.01 -3.35
CA PRO A 3 21.78 -3.10 -3.07
C PRO A 3 20.32 -2.64 -3.12
N THR A 4 19.43 -3.52 -3.56
CA THR A 4 17.99 -3.30 -3.59
C THR A 4 17.37 -3.47 -2.19
N SER A 5 16.09 -3.08 -2.02
CA SER A 5 15.44 -3.09 -0.70
C SER A 5 15.28 -4.51 -0.13
N ASP A 6 14.92 -5.48 -0.97
CA ASP A 6 14.92 -6.92 -0.68
C ASP A 6 16.28 -7.43 -0.23
N GLU A 7 17.34 -7.09 -0.97
CA GLU A 7 18.72 -7.46 -0.64
C GLU A 7 19.13 -6.89 0.72
N LEU A 8 18.71 -5.66 1.04
CA LEU A 8 18.96 -5.03 2.33
C LEU A 8 18.16 -5.69 3.46
N ILE A 9 16.87 -5.99 3.26
CA ILE A 9 16.01 -6.63 4.28
C ILE A 9 16.52 -8.03 4.61
N VAL A 10 16.84 -8.83 3.59
CA VAL A 10 17.41 -10.17 3.75
C VAL A 10 18.78 -10.09 4.43
N GLY A 11 19.63 -9.16 4.00
CA GLY A 11 20.95 -8.94 4.60
C GLY A 11 20.86 -8.56 6.09
N MET A 12 19.96 -7.63 6.43
CA MET A 12 19.73 -7.22 7.82
C MET A 12 19.20 -8.37 8.67
N ARG A 13 18.26 -9.18 8.16
CA ARG A 13 17.73 -10.34 8.90
C ARG A 13 18.83 -11.35 9.18
N ASN A 14 19.61 -11.72 8.17
CA ASN A 14 20.68 -12.71 8.32
C ASN A 14 21.73 -12.23 9.33
N VAL A 15 22.13 -10.96 9.30
CA VAL A 15 23.03 -10.39 10.31
C VAL A 15 22.41 -10.44 11.71
N LEU A 16 21.11 -10.18 11.82
CA LEU A 16 20.42 -10.23 13.11
C LEU A 16 20.35 -11.65 13.67
N GLU A 17 19.96 -12.62 12.84
CA GLU A 17 19.73 -14.01 13.23
C GLU A 17 21.04 -14.80 13.44
N ASP A 18 22.00 -14.65 12.53
CA ASP A 18 23.20 -15.48 12.51
C ASP A 18 24.35 -14.89 13.34
N VAL A 19 24.35 -13.58 13.58
CA VAL A 19 25.48 -12.88 14.23
C VAL A 19 25.06 -12.20 15.52
N LEU A 20 24.02 -11.35 15.48
CA LEU A 20 23.70 -10.52 16.65
C LEU A 20 22.97 -11.31 17.73
N ILE A 21 21.82 -11.92 17.43
CA ILE A 21 20.99 -12.62 18.42
C ILE A 21 21.77 -13.67 19.23
N PRO A 22 22.60 -14.55 18.61
CA PRO A 22 23.33 -15.59 19.35
C PRO A 22 24.33 -15.04 20.37
N GLU A 23 24.89 -13.85 20.11
CA GLU A 23 25.89 -13.20 20.96
C GLU A 23 25.26 -12.34 22.08
N LEU A 24 23.95 -12.15 22.07
CA LEU A 24 23.25 -11.39 23.11
C LEU A 24 23.17 -12.20 24.40
N GLN A 25 23.75 -11.67 25.48
CA GLN A 25 23.75 -12.34 26.79
C GLN A 25 22.50 -12.07 27.64
N SER A 26 21.66 -11.11 27.23
CA SER A 26 20.44 -10.75 27.95
C SER A 26 19.23 -11.39 27.30
N ASP A 27 18.41 -12.10 28.08
CA ASP A 27 17.13 -12.66 27.63
C ASP A 27 16.20 -11.61 27.00
N TRP A 28 16.21 -10.38 27.54
CA TRP A 28 15.45 -9.26 26.97
C TRP A 28 16.00 -8.86 25.60
N ALA A 29 17.33 -8.78 25.45
CA ALA A 29 17.96 -8.43 24.20
C ALA A 29 17.72 -9.50 23.12
N GLN A 30 17.82 -10.79 23.48
CA GLN A 30 17.48 -11.90 22.58
C GLN A 30 16.02 -11.85 22.14
N ALA A 31 15.09 -11.57 23.07
CA ALA A 31 13.68 -11.43 22.75
C ALA A 31 13.43 -10.26 21.78
N MET A 32 14.05 -9.11 22.02
CA MET A 32 13.94 -7.94 21.13
C MET A 32 14.55 -8.21 19.75
N GLY A 33 15.73 -8.83 19.69
CA GLY A 33 16.35 -9.22 18.42
C GLY A 33 15.45 -10.17 17.63
N THR A 34 14.84 -11.14 18.30
CA THR A 34 13.87 -12.05 17.66
C THR A 34 12.65 -11.31 17.12
N GLN A 35 12.12 -10.30 17.84
CA GLN A 35 11.03 -9.47 17.33
C GLN A 35 11.45 -8.65 16.11
N MET A 36 12.67 -8.12 16.09
CA MET A 36 13.21 -7.41 14.93
C MET A 36 13.38 -8.32 13.71
N ALA A 37 13.85 -9.55 13.90
CA ALA A 37 13.94 -10.54 12.83
C ALA A 37 12.57 -10.90 12.25
N LEU A 38 11.56 -11.08 13.12
CA LEU A 38 10.17 -11.31 12.68
C LEU A 38 9.60 -10.11 11.90
N MET A 39 9.92 -8.88 12.32
CA MET A 39 9.53 -7.68 11.59
C MET A 39 10.19 -7.62 10.21
N LEU A 40 11.48 -7.98 10.09
CA LEU A 40 12.18 -8.04 8.80
C LEU A 40 11.60 -9.14 7.90
N GLN A 41 11.30 -10.31 8.45
CA GLN A 41 10.62 -11.39 7.73
C GLN A 41 9.22 -10.95 7.25
N HIS A 42 8.50 -10.18 8.06
CA HIS A 42 7.23 -9.59 7.64
C HIS A 42 7.41 -8.62 6.47
N LEU A 43 8.44 -7.76 6.50
CA LEU A 43 8.74 -6.82 5.41
C LEU A 43 9.11 -7.55 4.11
N GLU A 44 9.91 -8.62 4.18
CA GLU A 44 10.25 -9.44 3.00
C GLU A 44 9.01 -10.11 2.37
N GLY A 45 8.17 -10.72 3.21
CA GLY A 45 6.91 -11.31 2.75
C GLY A 45 5.97 -10.28 2.13
N ARG A 46 6.07 -9.01 2.54
CA ARG A 46 5.31 -7.91 1.96
C ARG A 46 5.88 -7.46 0.64
N GLU A 47 7.18 -7.24 0.54
CA GLU A 47 7.84 -6.81 -0.69
C GLU A 47 7.57 -7.79 -1.84
N THR A 48 7.52 -9.09 -1.54
CA THR A 48 7.18 -10.12 -2.55
C THR A 48 5.75 -9.99 -3.08
N ARG A 49 4.80 -9.55 -2.25
CA ARG A 49 3.36 -9.45 -2.59
C ARG A 49 2.96 -8.06 -3.09
N GLU A 50 3.78 -7.06 -2.82
CA GLU A 50 3.46 -5.66 -3.06
C GLU A 50 3.31 -5.31 -4.54
N PRO A 51 4.12 -5.84 -5.48
CA PRO A 51 3.92 -5.59 -6.90
C PRO A 51 2.54 -5.99 -7.40
N ASP A 52 2.10 -7.22 -7.10
CA ASP A 52 0.78 -7.71 -7.53
C ASP A 52 -0.36 -6.92 -6.88
N PHE A 53 -0.21 -6.58 -5.60
CA PHE A 53 -1.17 -5.76 -4.88
C PHE A 53 -1.31 -4.37 -5.50
N LEU A 54 -0.18 -3.68 -5.72
CA LEU A 54 -0.16 -2.33 -6.29
C LEU A 54 -0.63 -2.31 -7.74
N ALA A 55 -0.29 -3.33 -8.55
CA ALA A 55 -0.80 -3.43 -9.91
C ALA A 55 -2.34 -3.54 -9.92
N GLY A 56 -2.90 -4.39 -9.05
CA GLY A 56 -4.35 -4.52 -8.90
C GLY A 56 -5.01 -3.26 -8.35
N GLU A 57 -4.38 -2.58 -7.39
CA GLU A 57 -4.87 -1.34 -6.82
C GLU A 57 -4.84 -0.18 -7.84
N ASN A 58 -3.74 -0.02 -8.58
CA ASN A 58 -3.59 1.00 -9.61
C ASN A 58 -4.67 0.86 -10.68
N ALA A 59 -4.96 -0.36 -11.13
CA ALA A 59 -6.03 -0.60 -12.09
C ALA A 59 -7.41 -0.18 -11.56
N LYS A 60 -7.68 -0.38 -10.26
CA LYS A 60 -8.92 0.09 -9.61
C LYS A 60 -8.96 1.61 -9.53
N LEU A 61 -7.86 2.24 -9.10
CA LEU A 61 -7.76 3.70 -8.99
C LEU A 61 -7.91 4.39 -10.35
N GLU A 62 -7.32 3.85 -11.42
CA GLU A 62 -7.54 4.32 -12.80
C GLU A 62 -9.03 4.26 -13.17
N GLY A 63 -9.72 3.17 -12.83
CA GLY A 63 -11.16 3.03 -13.05
C GLY A 63 -11.99 4.03 -12.24
N VAL A 64 -11.57 4.37 -11.01
CA VAL A 64 -12.21 5.40 -10.19
C VAL A 64 -12.00 6.79 -10.82
N LEU A 65 -10.78 7.10 -11.26
CA LEU A 65 -10.45 8.37 -11.89
C LEU A 65 -11.22 8.57 -13.20
N ALA A 66 -11.35 7.51 -14.02
CA ALA A 66 -12.15 7.56 -15.24
C ALA A 66 -13.62 7.90 -14.95
N LYS A 67 -14.24 7.23 -13.98
CA LYS A 67 -15.61 7.54 -13.53
C LYS A 67 -15.74 8.97 -13.01
N ALA A 68 -14.74 9.47 -12.29
CA ALA A 68 -14.72 10.84 -11.80
C ALA A 68 -14.66 11.86 -12.94
N ASN A 69 -13.82 11.62 -13.95
CA ASN A 69 -13.73 12.45 -15.15
C ASN A 69 -15.03 12.45 -15.96
N ASP A 70 -15.64 11.28 -16.17
CA ASP A 70 -16.94 11.17 -16.85
C ASP A 70 -18.01 12.00 -16.13
N ALA A 71 -18.07 11.88 -14.80
CA ALA A 71 -19.03 12.62 -13.99
C ALA A 71 -18.77 14.14 -13.95
N LEU A 72 -17.56 14.59 -14.30
CA LEU A 72 -17.18 16.01 -14.36
C LEU A 72 -17.31 16.62 -15.77
N GLY A 73 -17.77 15.85 -16.76
CA GLY A 73 -17.96 16.33 -18.14
C GLY A 73 -16.80 16.05 -19.09
N GLY A 74 -15.91 15.10 -18.75
CA GLY A 74 -14.83 14.60 -19.59
C GLY A 74 -13.49 15.33 -19.39
N ASP A 75 -12.41 14.55 -19.22
CA ASP A 75 -11.00 14.96 -19.05
C ASP A 75 -10.76 16.15 -18.11
N ALA A 76 -11.60 16.31 -17.08
CA ALA A 76 -11.47 17.38 -16.09
C ALA A 76 -10.14 17.29 -15.31
N VAL A 77 -9.63 16.07 -15.13
CA VAL A 77 -8.35 15.78 -14.49
C VAL A 77 -7.50 14.91 -15.42
N ALA A 78 -6.23 15.28 -15.58
CA ALA A 78 -5.27 14.50 -16.35
C ALA A 78 -5.09 13.09 -15.76
N VAL A 79 -5.20 12.06 -16.60
CA VAL A 79 -4.91 10.69 -16.20
C VAL A 79 -3.39 10.50 -16.14
N PRO A 80 -2.83 10.08 -15.00
CA PRO A 80 -1.40 9.82 -14.88
C PRO A 80 -0.92 8.80 -15.91
N GLU A 81 0.23 9.08 -16.55
CA GLU A 81 0.86 8.11 -17.45
C GLU A 81 1.33 6.89 -16.67
N ARG A 82 1.05 5.70 -17.20
CA ARG A 82 1.57 4.47 -16.60
C ARG A 82 3.10 4.47 -16.71
N PRO A 83 3.82 4.14 -15.63
CA PRO A 83 5.27 4.06 -15.65
C PRO A 83 5.73 3.03 -16.68
N ALA A 84 6.77 3.37 -17.45
CA ALA A 84 7.33 2.48 -18.47
C ALA A 84 7.98 1.21 -17.90
N ALA A 85 8.30 1.21 -16.60
CA ALA A 85 8.84 0.07 -15.89
C ALA A 85 7.86 -0.41 -14.81
N GLU A 86 7.47 -1.68 -14.87
CA GLU A 86 6.65 -2.39 -13.86
C GLU A 86 7.44 -2.70 -12.57
N GLY A 87 8.47 -1.90 -12.26
CA GLY A 87 9.20 -2.03 -11.01
C GLY A 87 8.34 -1.59 -9.83
N LEU A 88 8.59 -2.16 -8.64
CA LEU A 88 7.86 -1.84 -7.41
C LEU A 88 7.79 -0.32 -7.14
N GLU A 89 8.90 0.39 -7.38
CA GLU A 89 8.97 1.83 -7.17
C GLU A 89 8.10 2.61 -8.16
N GLY A 90 8.07 2.20 -9.43
CA GLY A 90 7.16 2.77 -10.42
C GLY A 90 5.69 2.51 -10.09
N LEU A 91 5.37 1.30 -9.61
CA LEU A 91 4.01 0.97 -9.17
C LEU A 91 3.56 1.82 -7.97
N ARG A 92 4.46 2.11 -7.02
CA ARG A 92 4.20 3.01 -5.89
C ARG A 92 3.99 4.45 -6.33
N GLU A 93 4.87 4.97 -7.19
CA GLU A 93 4.77 6.33 -7.73
C GLU A 93 3.46 6.53 -8.50
N HIS A 94 3.08 5.55 -9.33
CA HIS A 94 1.81 5.57 -10.06
C HIS A 94 0.59 5.57 -9.13
N ASN A 95 0.64 4.77 -8.05
CA ASN A 95 -0.42 4.73 -7.04
C ASN A 95 -0.63 6.09 -6.37
N GLU A 96 0.47 6.73 -5.95
CA GLU A 96 0.45 8.04 -5.31
C GLU A 96 -0.11 9.10 -6.26
N THR A 97 0.39 9.13 -7.50
CA THR A 97 -0.07 10.07 -8.53
C THR A 97 -1.57 9.90 -8.84
N LEU A 98 -2.07 8.65 -8.90
CA LEU A 98 -3.49 8.37 -9.09
C LEU A 98 -4.35 8.88 -7.92
N ARG A 99 -3.88 8.72 -6.68
CA ARG A 99 -4.60 9.21 -5.49
C ARG A 99 -4.66 10.74 -5.45
N GLU A 100 -3.59 11.41 -5.84
CA GLU A 100 -3.55 12.87 -5.98
C GLU A 100 -4.51 13.36 -7.06
N ALA A 101 -4.55 12.69 -8.21
CA ALA A 101 -5.47 12.99 -9.29
C ALA A 101 -6.93 12.83 -8.86
N ILE A 102 -7.27 11.73 -8.17
CA ILE A 102 -8.64 11.51 -7.65
C ILE A 102 -9.01 12.58 -6.62
N THR A 103 -8.09 12.94 -5.72
CA THR A 103 -8.31 14.01 -4.74
C THR A 103 -8.58 15.35 -5.43
N SER A 104 -7.84 15.63 -6.50
CA SER A 104 -8.05 16.82 -7.32
C SER A 104 -9.40 16.81 -8.04
N ALA A 105 -9.83 15.65 -8.55
CA ALA A 105 -11.15 15.48 -9.17
C ALA A 105 -12.28 15.74 -8.15
N ILE A 106 -12.13 15.21 -6.94
CA ILE A 106 -13.06 15.45 -5.84
C ILE A 106 -13.11 16.94 -5.49
N HIS A 107 -11.97 17.61 -5.38
CA HIS A 107 -11.92 19.06 -5.12
C HIS A 107 -12.54 19.89 -6.25
N ALA A 108 -12.30 19.53 -7.51
CA ALA A 108 -12.92 20.18 -8.66
C ALA A 108 -14.45 20.05 -8.61
N ALA A 109 -14.97 18.87 -8.21
CA ALA A 109 -16.38 18.66 -8.00
C ALA A 109 -16.96 19.58 -6.90
N TYR A 110 -16.24 19.77 -5.79
CA TYR A 110 -16.64 20.69 -4.72
C TYR A 110 -16.57 22.17 -5.11
N GLY A 111 -15.57 22.56 -5.90
CA GLY A 111 -15.36 23.95 -6.33
C GLY A 111 -16.40 24.48 -7.33
N GLN A 112 -17.10 23.59 -8.04
CA GLN A 112 -18.17 23.96 -8.98
C GLN A 112 -19.51 24.34 -8.32
N GLY A 113 -19.62 24.31 -6.98
CA GLY A 113 -20.64 25.04 -6.25
C GLY A 113 -22.05 24.43 -6.17
N GLU A 114 -22.24 23.13 -6.42
CA GLU A 114 -23.54 22.49 -6.15
C GLU A 114 -23.58 21.91 -4.72
N TYR A 115 -24.04 22.76 -3.80
CA TYR A 115 -24.63 22.32 -2.53
C TYR A 115 -25.87 21.47 -2.82
N GLY A 116 -25.67 20.16 -2.86
CA GLY A 116 -26.76 19.20 -2.97
C GLY A 116 -26.25 17.78 -3.07
N PHE A 117 -25.91 17.17 -1.94
CA PHE A 117 -25.78 15.69 -1.82
C PHE A 117 -27.04 14.92 -2.27
N ASN A 118 -28.11 15.63 -2.65
CA ASN A 118 -29.40 15.07 -3.05
C ASN A 118 -29.54 14.84 -4.58
N ASP A 119 -28.69 15.46 -5.41
CA ASP A 119 -28.72 15.32 -6.87
C ASP A 119 -27.38 14.80 -7.45
N LEU A 120 -26.57 14.14 -6.61
CA LEU A 120 -25.46 13.35 -7.14
C LEU A 120 -26.07 12.12 -7.83
N PRO A 121 -25.86 11.92 -9.15
CA PRO A 121 -26.36 10.73 -9.81
C PRO A 121 -25.72 9.50 -9.13
N ALA A 122 -26.47 8.40 -9.01
CA ALA A 122 -26.14 7.22 -8.18
C ALA A 122 -24.71 6.66 -8.39
N ASP A 123 -24.12 7.01 -9.51
CA ASP A 123 -22.77 6.79 -10.01
C ASP A 123 -21.65 7.51 -9.22
N ARG A 124 -21.91 8.61 -8.51
CA ARG A 124 -20.91 9.29 -7.65
C ARG A 124 -20.78 8.69 -6.24
N LEU A 125 -21.81 8.04 -5.68
CA LEU A 125 -21.68 7.15 -4.50
C LEU A 125 -20.71 6.01 -4.78
N GLY A 126 -20.69 5.53 -6.03
CA GLY A 126 -19.74 4.52 -6.49
C GLY A 126 -18.26 4.96 -6.44
N ILE A 127 -17.96 6.27 -6.44
CA ILE A 127 -16.58 6.78 -6.31
C ILE A 127 -16.14 6.71 -4.85
N THR A 128 -16.98 7.19 -3.92
CA THR A 128 -16.69 7.10 -2.48
C THR A 128 -16.64 5.66 -1.98
N ASP A 129 -17.54 4.81 -2.46
CA ASP A 129 -17.57 3.38 -2.10
C ASP A 129 -16.34 2.66 -2.65
N ALA A 130 -15.95 2.91 -3.91
CA ALA A 130 -14.74 2.34 -4.49
C ALA A 130 -13.48 2.79 -3.74
N LEU A 131 -13.39 4.07 -3.34
CA LEU A 131 -12.28 4.55 -2.52
C LEU A 131 -12.25 3.90 -1.13
N MET A 132 -13.42 3.68 -0.52
CA MET A 132 -13.53 2.98 0.76
C MET A 132 -13.09 1.52 0.63
N GLU A 133 -13.52 0.81 -0.41
CA GLU A 133 -13.09 -0.57 -0.70
C GLU A 133 -11.58 -0.66 -0.92
N ILE A 134 -10.99 0.29 -1.65
CA ILE A 134 -9.55 0.36 -1.88
C ILE A 134 -8.81 0.60 -0.54
N ASN A 135 -9.27 1.55 0.28
CA ASN A 135 -8.66 1.82 1.59
C ASN A 135 -8.79 0.63 2.56
N LEU A 136 -9.90 -0.12 2.51
CA LEU A 136 -10.08 -1.34 3.28
C LEU A 136 -9.14 -2.46 2.81
N ALA A 137 -9.01 -2.66 1.50
CA ALA A 137 -8.08 -3.62 0.93
C ALA A 137 -6.61 -3.30 1.28
N GLN A 138 -6.24 -2.01 1.32
CA GLN A 138 -4.96 -1.59 1.87
C GLN A 138 -4.85 -1.96 3.35
N ALA A 139 -5.81 -1.58 4.19
CA ALA A 139 -5.76 -1.89 5.61
C ALA A 139 -5.58 -3.39 5.89
N GLU A 140 -6.23 -4.26 5.11
CA GLU A 140 -6.03 -5.72 5.13
C GLU A 140 -4.64 -6.15 4.66
N PHE A 141 -4.12 -5.54 3.59
CA PHE A 141 -2.75 -5.79 3.11
C PHE A 141 -1.68 -5.44 4.14
N TRP A 142 -1.90 -4.38 4.94
CA TRP A 142 -1.01 -3.94 6.02
C TRP A 142 -1.18 -4.71 7.32
N GLN A 143 -2.14 -5.65 7.42
CA GLN A 143 -2.24 -6.50 8.61
C GLN A 143 -1.00 -7.39 8.74
N PRO A 144 -0.54 -7.67 9.98
CA PRO A 144 0.54 -8.62 10.20
C PRO A 144 0.19 -9.95 9.53
N ILE A 145 1.09 -10.45 8.67
CA ILE A 145 0.96 -11.81 8.12
C ILE A 145 0.96 -12.73 9.34
N GLY A 146 -0.13 -13.49 9.55
CA GLY A 146 -0.31 -14.25 10.79
C GLY A 146 0.88 -15.17 11.06
N PHE A 147 1.69 -14.85 12.08
CA PHE A 147 2.79 -15.70 12.52
C PHE A 147 2.33 -16.55 13.70
N THR A 148 2.13 -17.85 13.48
CA THR A 148 1.97 -18.80 14.58
C THR A 148 3.34 -19.22 15.08
N TYR A 149 3.73 -18.78 16.27
CA TYR A 149 4.92 -19.28 16.96
C TYR A 149 4.60 -20.66 17.58
N PRO A 150 5.33 -21.75 17.25
CA PRO A 150 5.11 -23.05 17.90
C PRO A 150 5.57 -23.10 19.37
N GLY A 151 6.22 -22.07 19.90
CA GLY A 151 7.08 -22.20 21.09
C GLY A 151 6.69 -21.43 22.36
N ARG A 152 5.48 -20.88 22.52
CA ARG A 152 5.07 -20.33 23.83
C ARG A 152 3.64 -20.71 24.18
N GLN A 153 3.48 -21.90 24.76
CA GLN A 153 2.39 -22.10 25.71
C GLN A 153 2.65 -21.17 26.89
N ARG A 154 1.79 -20.17 27.08
CA ARG A 154 1.72 -19.41 28.33
C ARG A 154 1.41 -20.43 29.43
N ARG A 155 2.38 -20.68 30.32
CA ARG A 155 2.11 -21.32 31.60
C ARG A 155 1.44 -20.33 32.53
#